data_AF-A0A1F9PPT2-F1
#
_entry.id   AF-A0A1F9PPT2-F1
#
_cell.length_a   1.000
_cell.length_b   1.000
_cell.length_c   1.000
_cell.angle_alpha   90.00
_cell.angle_beta   90.00
_cell.angle_gamma   90.00
#
_symmetry.space_group_name_H-M   'P 1'
#
loop_
_entity.id
_entity.type
_entity.pdbx_description
1 polymer ?
#
loop_
_entity_poly.entity_id
_entity_poly.type
_entity_poly.pdbx_seq_one_letter_code
_entity_poly.pdbx_strand_id
1 'polypeptide(L)'
;MGIESDAQKRIFEGFFTTQETLLYSTKTPFAFNAGGKGADLLRMKIFSDRHGFVLKMESQRCRFLLKNEGSVCPGDIEKCEFCKTIDDCLGSGYSVFTVFFPAEKK
;
A
#
# COMPACT_ATOMS: atom_id res chain seq x y z
N MET A 1 0.47 7.41 4.01
CA MET A 1 -0.05 6.11 4.50
C MET A 1 -1.41 5.82 3.85
N GLY A 2 -1.64 4.55 3.50
CA GLY A 2 -2.85 4.10 2.83
C GLY A 2 -2.89 4.42 1.33
N ILE A 3 -3.55 3.56 0.57
CA ILE A 3 -3.79 3.63 -0.89
C ILE A 3 -5.14 4.32 -1.15
N GLU A 4 -5.19 5.23 -2.13
CA GLU A 4 -6.41 5.90 -2.58
C GLU A 4 -7.46 4.90 -3.11
N SER A 5 -8.75 5.18 -2.89
CA SER A 5 -9.84 4.24 -3.21
C SER A 5 -9.88 3.79 -4.66
N ASP A 6 -9.55 4.67 -5.61
CA ASP A 6 -9.55 4.31 -7.03
C ASP A 6 -8.31 3.50 -7.43
N ALA A 7 -7.18 3.74 -6.77
CA ALA A 7 -5.97 2.93 -6.92
C ALA A 7 -6.16 1.51 -6.35
N GLN A 8 -6.93 1.36 -5.28
CA GLN A 8 -7.20 0.06 -4.67
C GLN A 8 -7.85 -0.93 -5.65
N LYS A 9 -8.78 -0.46 -6.49
CA LYS A 9 -9.49 -1.29 -7.48
C LYS A 9 -8.54 -1.88 -8.53
N ARG A 10 -7.46 -1.15 -8.83
CA ARG A 10 -6.53 -1.45 -9.95
C ARG A 10 -5.18 -1.98 -9.49
N ILE A 11 -4.98 -2.14 -8.18
CA ILE A 11 -3.67 -2.44 -7.60
C ILE A 11 -3.06 -3.76 -8.10
N PHE A 12 -3.90 -4.70 -8.53
CA PHE A 12 -3.51 -6.01 -9.08
C PHE A 12 -3.55 -6.09 -10.60
N GLU A 13 -4.05 -5.06 -11.30
CA GLU A 13 -4.17 -5.05 -12.77
C GLU A 13 -2.84 -4.77 -13.47
N GLY A 14 -1.82 -4.36 -12.72
CA GLY A 14 -0.50 -4.02 -13.25
C GLY A 14 -0.44 -2.64 -13.90
N PHE A 15 0.77 -2.08 -13.96
CA PHE A 15 1.11 -0.80 -14.60
C PHE A 15 0.20 0.39 -14.28
N PHE A 16 -0.40 0.42 -13.09
CA PHE A 16 -1.12 1.58 -12.58
C PHE A 16 -0.21 2.41 -11.68
N THR A 17 0.17 3.61 -12.14
CA THR A 17 0.91 4.58 -11.33
C THR A 17 -0.07 5.22 -10.34
N THR A 18 0.12 4.98 -9.04
CA THR A 18 -0.73 5.56 -7.99
C THR A 18 -0.36 7.00 -7.63
N GLN A 19 0.72 7.54 -8.22
CA GLN A 19 1.23 8.91 -8.07
C GLN A 19 2.01 9.33 -9.34
N GLU A 20 2.24 10.64 -9.53
CA GLU A 20 3.16 11.15 -10.55
C GLU A 20 4.54 10.48 -10.42
N THR A 21 5.03 9.94 -11.53
CA THR A 21 6.24 9.10 -11.65
C THR A 21 7.53 9.79 -11.13
N LEU A 22 7.49 11.11 -10.92
CA LEU A 22 8.61 11.94 -10.46
C LEU A 22 8.71 12.07 -8.94
N LEU A 23 7.64 11.82 -8.18
CA LEU A 23 7.65 11.81 -6.70
C LEU A 23 8.06 10.45 -6.13
N TYR A 24 8.28 9.49 -7.02
CA TYR A 24 8.81 8.18 -6.73
C TYR A 24 10.33 8.27 -6.55
N SER A 25 10.78 7.79 -5.39
CA SER A 25 12.06 7.08 -5.21
C SER A 25 13.13 7.84 -4.44
N THR A 26 13.16 7.59 -3.13
CA THR A 26 14.42 7.68 -2.35
C THR A 26 15.51 6.74 -2.91
N LYS A 27 15.14 5.80 -3.81
CA LYS A 27 15.99 4.75 -4.42
C LYS A 27 16.67 3.83 -3.41
N THR A 28 16.30 3.96 -2.13
CA THR A 28 16.81 3.13 -1.04
C THR A 28 15.86 1.95 -0.89
N PRO A 29 16.29 0.71 -1.20
CA PRO A 29 15.41 -0.45 -1.12
C PRO A 29 14.72 -0.54 0.25
N PHE A 30 13.43 -0.89 0.23
CA PHE A 30 12.59 -1.07 1.42
C PHE A 30 12.32 0.19 2.27
N ALA A 31 12.91 1.35 1.94
CA ALA A 31 12.58 2.59 2.61
C ALA A 31 11.13 3.03 2.31
N PHE A 32 10.54 3.82 3.21
CA PHE A 32 9.27 4.46 2.92
C PHE A 32 9.41 5.34 1.66
N ASN A 33 8.45 5.23 0.75
CA ASN A 33 8.51 5.89 -0.56
C ASN A 33 9.76 5.55 -1.39
N ALA A 34 10.34 4.36 -1.19
CA ALA A 34 11.45 3.82 -2.00
C ALA A 34 11.12 3.75 -3.50
N GLY A 35 9.84 3.67 -3.82
CA GLY A 35 9.35 3.55 -5.18
C GLY A 35 9.38 2.11 -5.71
N GLY A 36 9.22 1.95 -7.02
CA GLY A 36 9.03 0.66 -7.69
C GLY A 36 8.08 0.74 -8.88
N LYS A 37 8.07 -0.28 -9.74
CA LYS A 37 7.17 -0.32 -10.92
C LYS A 37 5.82 -1.01 -10.63
N GLY A 38 5.56 -1.42 -9.39
CA GLY A 38 4.36 -2.16 -9.00
C GLY A 38 4.26 -3.58 -9.57
N ALA A 39 5.35 -4.11 -10.17
CA ALA A 39 5.35 -5.42 -10.82
C ALA A 39 5.20 -6.58 -9.83
N ASP A 40 5.60 -6.40 -8.56
CA ASP A 40 5.56 -7.47 -7.56
C ASP A 40 4.14 -7.84 -7.15
N LEU A 41 3.23 -6.88 -7.00
CA LEU A 41 1.82 -7.18 -6.69
C LEU A 41 1.12 -7.89 -7.85
N LEU A 42 1.42 -7.50 -9.10
CA LEU A 42 0.96 -8.23 -10.28
C LEU A 42 1.52 -9.66 -10.29
N ARG A 43 2.81 -9.83 -9.99
CA ARG A 43 3.45 -11.15 -9.90
C ARG A 43 2.79 -12.02 -8.83
N MET A 44 2.49 -11.45 -7.66
CA MET A 44 1.76 -12.15 -6.59
C MET A 44 0.35 -12.53 -7.02
N LYS A 45 -0.35 -11.69 -7.77
CA LYS A 45 -1.66 -12.03 -8.35
C LYS A 45 -1.55 -13.22 -9.31
N ILE A 46 -0.59 -13.21 -10.23
CA ILE A 46 -0.32 -14.32 -11.16
C ILE A 46 -0.01 -15.62 -10.39
N PHE A 47 0.76 -15.54 -9.31
CA PHE A 47 1.03 -16.70 -8.47
C PHE A 47 -0.21 -17.19 -7.73
N SER A 48 -1.08 -16.29 -7.27
CA SER A 48 -2.34 -16.67 -6.63
C SER A 48 -3.22 -17.48 -7.57
N ASP A 49 -3.31 -17.06 -8.83
CA ASP A 49 -4.09 -17.74 -9.86
C ASP A 49 -3.47 -19.08 -10.26
N ARG A 50 -2.12 -19.16 -10.31
CA ARG A 50 -1.40 -20.39 -10.65
C ARG A 50 -1.41 -21.44 -9.55
N HIS A 51 -1.27 -21.02 -8.29
CA HIS A 51 -1.10 -21.92 -7.14
C HIS A 51 -2.37 -22.06 -6.29
N GLY A 52 -3.46 -21.39 -6.66
CA GLY A 52 -4.76 -21.55 -6.03
C GLY A 52 -4.88 -20.94 -4.62
N PHE A 53 -3.94 -20.08 -4.22
CA PHE A 53 -4.08 -19.30 -3.00
C PHE A 53 -4.88 -18.03 -3.26
N VAL A 54 -5.54 -17.49 -2.23
CA VAL A 54 -6.32 -16.26 -2.34
C VAL A 54 -5.46 -15.09 -1.88
N LEU A 55 -5.45 -14.03 -2.69
CA LEU A 55 -4.83 -12.75 -2.36
C LEU A 55 -5.93 -11.70 -2.14
N LYS A 56 -5.92 -11.05 -0.97
CA LYS A 56 -6.82 -9.93 -0.64
C LYS A 56 -6.00 -8.71 -0.25
N MET A 57 -6.57 -7.54 -0.50
CA MET A 57 -6.03 -6.27 -0.02
C MET A 57 -7.16 -5.43 0.53
N GLU A 58 -6.93 -4.83 1.69
CA GLU A 58 -7.74 -3.73 2.21
C GLU A 58 -6.83 -2.55 2.50
N SER A 59 -7.35 -1.35 2.33
CA SER A 59 -6.59 -0.15 2.63
C SER A 59 -7.52 1.00 2.98
N GLN A 60 -7.07 1.81 3.93
CA GLN A 60 -7.70 3.07 4.28
C GLN A 60 -6.69 4.20 4.12
N ARG A 61 -7.01 5.17 3.26
CA ARG A 61 -6.18 6.36 3.11
C ARG A 61 -6.17 7.15 4.42
N CYS A 62 -4.98 7.62 4.82
CA CYS A 62 -4.85 8.41 6.04
C CYS A 62 -5.78 9.63 6.02
N ARG A 63 -6.69 9.73 6.99
CA ARG A 63 -7.69 10.81 7.07
C ARG A 63 -7.09 12.21 7.13
N PHE A 64 -5.87 12.36 7.65
CA PHE A 64 -5.20 13.66 7.70
C PHE A 64 -4.64 14.08 6.34
N LEU A 65 -4.28 13.12 5.47
CA LEU A 65 -3.87 13.43 4.10
C LEU A 65 -5.08 13.83 3.24
N LEU A 66 -6.26 13.25 3.51
CA LEU A 66 -7.50 13.60 2.82
C LEU A 66 -8.01 15.00 3.21
N LYS A 67 -7.78 15.43 4.46
CA LYS A 67 -8.25 16.73 4.97
C LYS A 67 -7.33 17.89 4.63
N ASN A 68 -6.05 17.63 4.40
CA ASN A 68 -5.03 18.65 4.21
C ASN A 68 -4.37 18.47 2.84
N GLU A 69 -4.93 19.11 1.81
CA GLU A 69 -4.41 19.05 0.45
C GLU A 69 -2.93 19.45 0.40
N GLY A 70 -2.14 18.75 -0.43
CA GLY A 70 -0.69 18.95 -0.55
C GLY A 70 0.15 18.34 0.58
N SER A 71 -0.47 17.81 1.64
CA SER A 71 0.27 17.15 2.72
C SER A 71 0.86 15.83 2.25
N VAL A 72 2.13 15.60 2.61
CA VAL A 72 2.83 14.34 2.33
C VAL A 72 3.04 13.59 3.63
N CYS A 73 2.84 12.28 3.59
CA CYS A 73 3.14 11.45 4.74
C CYS A 73 4.66 11.31 4.92
N PRO A 74 5.22 11.61 6.09
CA PRO A 74 6.66 11.57 6.30
C PRO A 74 7.25 10.16 6.35
N GLY A 75 6.42 9.12 6.50
CA GLY A 75 6.89 7.73 6.66
C GLY A 75 7.53 7.42 8.01
N ASP A 76 7.52 8.39 8.92
CA ASP A 76 8.13 8.36 10.24
C ASP A 76 7.19 9.05 11.23
N ILE A 77 6.86 8.39 12.34
CA ILE A 77 5.88 8.88 13.32
C ILE A 77 6.43 10.10 14.06
N GLU A 78 7.72 10.11 14.37
CA GLU A 78 8.38 11.24 15.06
C GLU A 78 8.32 12.54 14.24
N LYS A 79 8.11 12.41 12.92
CA LYS A 79 7.99 13.55 11.99
C LYS A 79 6.54 13.85 11.59
N CYS A 80 5.57 13.11 12.12
CA CYS A 80 4.16 13.28 11.78
C CYS A 80 3.50 14.27 12.73
N GLU A 81 3.01 15.40 12.21
CA GLU A 81 2.33 16.42 13.01
C GLU A 81 0.99 15.94 13.62
N PHE A 82 0.43 14.85 13.09
CA PHE A 82 -0.90 14.35 13.46
C PHE A 82 -0.88 13.10 14.35
N CYS A 83 0.25 12.41 14.48
CA CYS A 83 0.36 11.14 15.21
C CYS A 83 1.52 11.22 16.21
N LYS A 84 1.32 10.70 17.42
CA LYS A 84 2.39 10.60 18.45
C LYS A 84 2.82 9.17 18.70
N THR A 85 1.96 8.22 18.34
CA THR A 85 2.16 6.78 18.55
C THR A 85 1.88 6.00 17.27
N ILE A 86 2.29 4.73 17.27
CA ILE A 86 1.96 3.78 16.20
C ILE A 86 0.44 3.61 16.08
N ASP A 87 -0.26 3.52 17.21
CA ASP A 87 -1.72 3.34 17.24
C ASP A 87 -2.46 4.55 16.62
N ASP A 88 -1.98 5.78 16.86
CA ASP A 88 -2.53 6.97 16.20
C ASP A 88 -2.39 6.88 14.68
N CYS A 89 -1.24 6.39 14.20
CA CYS A 89 -0.95 6.26 12.78
C CYS A 89 -1.83 5.19 12.13
N LEU A 90 -1.87 3.99 12.71
CA LEU A 90 -2.70 2.88 12.25
C LEU A 90 -4.20 3.23 12.29
N GLY A 91 -4.64 3.91 13.34
CA GLY A 91 -6.02 4.40 13.47
C GLY A 91 -6.37 5.54 12.50
N SER A 92 -5.38 6.12 11.82
CA SER A 92 -5.59 7.19 10.84
C SER A 92 -5.65 6.67 9.41
N GLY A 93 -4.87 5.65 9.08
CA GLY A 93 -4.92 4.93 7.80
C GLY A 93 -3.91 3.78 7.72
N TYR A 94 -4.19 2.81 6.86
CA TYR A 94 -3.45 1.55 6.80
C TYR A 94 -3.57 0.89 5.42
N SER A 95 -2.77 -0.15 5.20
CA SER A 95 -2.94 -1.10 4.09
C SER A 95 -2.56 -2.49 4.58
N VAL A 96 -3.43 -3.47 4.36
CA VAL A 96 -3.22 -4.87 4.73
C VAL A 96 -3.33 -5.73 3.48
N PHE A 97 -2.31 -6.55 3.24
CA PHE A 97 -2.30 -7.57 2.20
C PHE A 97 -2.37 -8.94 2.87
N THR A 98 -3.39 -9.72 2.52
CA THR A 98 -3.63 -11.03 3.12
C THR A 98 -3.47 -12.11 2.05
N VAL A 99 -2.69 -13.14 2.38
CA VAL A 99 -2.55 -14.35 1.57
C VAL A 99 -3.17 -15.51 2.33
N PHE A 100 -4.10 -16.23 1.69
CA PHE A 100 -4.74 -17.40 2.24
C PHE A 100 -4.42 -18.63 1.39
N PHE A 101 -3.71 -19.58 1.98
CA PHE A 101 -3.42 -20.87 1.37
C PHE A 101 -4.48 -21.88 1.79
N PRO A 102 -5.30 -22.42 0.87
CA PRO A 102 -6.23 -23.47 1.23
C PRO A 102 -5.45 -24.71 1.69
N ALA A 103 -5.88 -25.33 2.78
CA ALA A 103 -5.45 -26.70 3.08
C ALA A 103 -5.92 -27.60 1.93
N GLU A 104 -5.07 -28.52 1.45
CA GLU A 104 -5.39 -29.40 0.32
C GLU A 104 -6.80 -29.99 0.45
N LYS A 105 -7.58 -29.97 -0.63
CA LYS A 105 -8.69 -30.91 -0.74
C LYS A 105 -8.06 -32.30 -0.85
N LYS A 106 -8.22 -33.11 0.20
CA LYS A 106 -7.99 -34.56 0.11
C LYS A 106 -8.77 -35.16 -1.06
#